data_AF-A0A1B5KT15-F1
#
_entry.id   AF-A0A1B5KT15-F1
#
_cell.length_a   1.000
_cell.length_b   1.000
_cell.length_c   1.000
_cell.angle_alpha   90.00
_cell.angle_beta   90.00
_cell.angle_gamma   90.00
#
_symmetry.space_group_name_H-M   'P 1'
#
loop_
_entity.id
_entity.type
_entity.pdbx_description
1 polymer ?
#
loop_
_entity_poly.entity_id
_entity_poly.type
_entity_poly.pdbx_seq_one_letter_code
_entity_poly.pdbx_strand_id
1 'polypeptide(L)'
;MGALLSKGNSAPYTPTHLGGVLSQGRTNGNSLLGTLGAPLLPNFLNENPLPNGCPWSLLDPTTDYYRSYPRTGVIRSYDFTLSRGRLAPDGYERDTILINGAFPGPLIEANWGDTIQVTLHNNITDPSEGTALHWHGFLQHDKPWEDGVPAVSQCPIPPGRSFTYSFEAELYGSTWYHSHYSAQYAAGIFGAIVIYGPTTEEYDVDVGPILLSDWYHRDYFDLVKETLKPNSRPILSDNNMINGKANFDCSTLPPDDKTPCHRNAGIAKFRFQRGKTHRLRLINAGSEGLQRFSIDGHTMTVIANDFVTVEPYDTNVVTLGIGQRTDVLVKACGELDAYWMRSNISDRCSLARDPLAYAAIYYDDADESQAPRSQAWHAPDPGTCANDDLRLTKPYMKRRPMEPDLTYDMEVKLFRNASGITLWSLDGVDYRGNYNSPTLLLSALGNHTFAKEWNVKNTGEARSVRVVVINDTPVA
;
A
#
# COMPACT_ATOMS: atom_id res chain seq x y z
N MET A 1 -6.26 -35.64 -4.08
CA MET A 1 -7.73 -35.80 -4.21
C MET A 1 -8.29 -34.44 -4.61
N GLY A 2 -8.73 -34.32 -5.86
CA GLY A 2 -9.14 -33.04 -6.44
C GLY A 2 -10.48 -32.58 -5.88
N ALA A 3 -10.49 -31.40 -5.26
CA ALA A 3 -11.72 -30.66 -5.01
C ALA A 3 -12.00 -29.81 -6.25
N LEU A 4 -13.13 -30.07 -6.90
CA LEU A 4 -13.71 -29.16 -7.89
C LEU A 4 -14.00 -27.82 -7.18
N LEU A 5 -13.22 -26.79 -7.49
CA LEU A 5 -13.60 -25.42 -7.18
C LEU A 5 -14.66 -24.98 -8.19
N SER A 6 -15.87 -24.77 -7.68
CA SER A 6 -17.00 -24.24 -8.44
C SER A 6 -16.65 -22.90 -9.06
N LYS A 7 -16.88 -22.76 -10.37
CA LYS A 7 -16.99 -21.46 -11.02
C LYS A 7 -18.14 -20.71 -10.36
N GLY A 8 -17.81 -19.79 -9.45
CA GLY A 8 -18.74 -18.85 -8.90
C GLY A 8 -19.11 -17.85 -9.99
N ASN A 9 -20.32 -17.98 -10.55
CA ASN A 9 -20.98 -16.86 -11.21
C ASN A 9 -21.27 -15.82 -10.12
N SER A 10 -20.34 -14.90 -9.87
CA SER A 10 -20.64 -13.66 -9.17
C SER A 10 -21.59 -12.87 -10.09
N ALA A 11 -22.88 -12.83 -9.75
CA ALA A 11 -23.82 -11.95 -10.42
C ALA A 11 -23.28 -10.51 -10.35
N PRO A 12 -23.32 -9.72 -11.44
CA PRO A 12 -22.85 -8.34 -11.40
C PRO A 12 -23.68 -7.58 -10.37
N TYR A 13 -23.05 -7.17 -9.27
CA TYR A 13 -23.64 -6.27 -8.30
C TYR A 13 -24.02 -4.98 -9.04
N THR A 14 -25.33 -4.73 -9.16
CA THR A 14 -25.88 -3.45 -9.63
C THR A 14 -25.95 -2.51 -8.43
N PRO A 15 -25.13 -1.45 -8.35
CA PRO A 15 -25.17 -0.50 -7.25
C PRO A 15 -26.45 0.33 -7.34
N THR A 16 -27.50 -0.10 -6.63
CA THR A 16 -28.67 0.75 -6.38
C THR A 16 -28.30 1.74 -5.27
N HIS A 17 -27.98 2.97 -5.67
CA HIS A 17 -27.55 4.12 -4.86
C HIS A 17 -26.07 4.14 -4.46
N LEU A 18 -25.26 4.94 -5.16
CA LEU A 18 -23.86 5.20 -4.81
C LEU A 18 -23.68 6.06 -3.56
N GLY A 19 -24.77 6.64 -3.05
CA GLY A 19 -24.79 7.26 -1.72
C GLY A 19 -24.89 6.17 -0.68
N GLY A 20 -23.84 6.01 0.13
CA GLY A 20 -23.86 5.08 1.25
C GLY A 20 -24.91 5.50 2.28
N VAL A 21 -25.59 4.53 2.88
CA VAL A 21 -26.51 4.78 4.01
C VAL A 21 -25.75 5.07 5.30
N LEU A 22 -24.46 4.74 5.33
CA LEU A 22 -23.56 5.04 6.43
C LEU A 22 -22.87 6.38 6.22
N SER A 23 -22.69 7.13 7.31
CA SER A 23 -21.92 8.37 7.28
C SER A 23 -20.43 8.09 7.08
N GLN A 24 -19.68 9.09 6.61
CA GLN A 24 -18.22 9.00 6.47
C GLN A 24 -17.55 8.58 7.79
N GLY A 25 -17.99 9.15 8.92
CA GLY A 25 -17.47 8.82 10.24
C GLY A 25 -17.69 7.37 10.67
N ARG A 26 -18.74 6.70 10.17
CA ARG A 26 -18.97 5.26 10.41
C ARG A 26 -18.20 4.35 9.46
N THR A 27 -17.87 4.82 8.26
CA THR A 27 -17.17 4.01 7.25
C THR A 27 -15.66 4.16 7.36
N ASN A 28 -15.13 5.35 7.14
CA ASN A 28 -13.68 5.64 7.02
C ASN A 28 -13.17 6.59 8.11
N GLY A 29 -14.03 6.90 9.09
CA GLY A 29 -13.71 7.83 10.17
C GLY A 29 -13.40 9.23 9.63
N ASN A 30 -12.25 9.76 10.02
CA ASN A 30 -11.78 11.09 9.63
C ASN A 30 -11.09 11.15 8.27
N SER A 31 -10.90 10.02 7.58
CA SER A 31 -10.25 10.02 6.27
C SER A 31 -11.16 10.68 5.22
N LEU A 32 -10.60 11.56 4.39
CA LEU A 32 -11.31 12.13 3.24
C LEU A 32 -11.03 11.38 1.94
N LEU A 33 -10.08 10.44 1.93
CA LEU A 33 -9.71 9.70 0.72
C LEU A 33 -10.91 8.95 0.14
N GLY A 34 -11.01 8.99 -1.19
CA GLY A 34 -12.12 8.38 -1.92
C GLY A 34 -13.46 9.11 -1.73
N THR A 35 -13.48 10.34 -1.19
CA THR A 35 -14.65 11.21 -1.19
C THR A 35 -14.47 12.34 -2.21
N LEU A 36 -15.57 12.93 -2.65
CA LEU A 36 -15.55 14.11 -3.53
C LEU A 36 -15.01 15.37 -2.84
N GLY A 37 -14.86 15.34 -1.51
CA GLY A 37 -14.24 16.39 -0.71
C GLY A 37 -12.74 16.17 -0.46
N ALA A 38 -12.14 15.10 -1.00
CA ALA A 38 -10.69 14.92 -0.95
C ALA A 38 -10.01 16.07 -1.73
N PRO A 39 -9.02 16.76 -1.14
CA PRO A 39 -8.29 17.80 -1.85
C PRO A 39 -7.49 17.20 -3.01
N LEU A 40 -7.44 17.93 -4.12
CA LEU A 40 -6.47 17.68 -5.18
C LEU A 40 -5.09 18.14 -4.72
N LEU A 41 -4.05 17.44 -5.17
CA LEU A 41 -2.69 17.75 -4.76
C LEU A 41 -2.10 18.90 -5.61
N PRO A 42 -1.35 19.83 -5.01
CA PRO A 42 -0.61 20.85 -5.75
C PRO A 42 0.55 20.23 -6.52
N ASN A 43 1.20 21.03 -7.38
CA ASN A 43 2.43 20.59 -8.08
C ASN A 43 3.60 20.37 -7.10
N PHE A 44 3.65 21.16 -6.03
CA PHE A 44 4.58 21.05 -4.92
C PHE A 44 4.10 21.95 -3.76
N LEU A 45 4.65 21.73 -2.56
CA LEU A 45 4.36 22.57 -1.39
C LEU A 45 5.17 23.86 -1.44
N ASN A 46 4.51 25.01 -1.27
CA ASN A 46 5.11 26.34 -1.49
C ASN A 46 5.47 27.09 -0.19
N GLU A 47 5.32 26.48 0.99
CA GLU A 47 5.66 27.11 2.27
C GLU A 47 7.17 27.11 2.57
N ASN A 48 8.00 27.39 1.56
CA ASN A 48 9.46 27.39 1.69
C ASN A 48 10.14 28.34 0.68
N PRO A 49 11.41 28.73 0.91
CA PRO A 49 12.19 29.41 -0.12
C PRO A 49 12.30 28.54 -1.37
N LEU A 50 11.95 29.10 -2.53
CA LEU A 50 11.99 28.42 -3.83
C LEU A 50 13.18 28.96 -4.65
N PRO A 51 14.41 28.46 -4.43
CA PRO A 51 15.52 28.82 -5.29
C PRO A 51 15.17 28.44 -6.74
N ASN A 52 15.24 29.40 -7.65
CA ASN A 52 14.88 29.23 -9.06
C ASN A 52 13.41 28.80 -9.33
N GLY A 53 12.50 29.02 -8.38
CA GLY A 53 11.06 28.85 -8.58
C GLY A 53 10.47 27.49 -8.22
N CYS A 54 11.27 26.50 -7.80
CA CYS A 54 10.79 25.21 -7.29
C CYS A 54 11.71 24.63 -6.19
N PRO A 55 11.24 23.66 -5.37
CA PRO A 55 12.01 23.15 -4.22
C PRO A 55 13.32 22.43 -4.58
N TRP A 56 13.37 21.78 -5.75
CA TRP A 56 14.55 21.05 -6.24
C TRP A 56 15.47 21.90 -7.13
N SER A 57 15.18 23.19 -7.29
CA SER A 57 16.04 24.16 -7.99
C SER A 57 16.40 23.71 -9.42
N LEU A 58 17.68 23.44 -9.70
CA LEU A 58 18.19 23.03 -11.00
C LEU A 58 18.25 21.50 -11.18
N LEU A 59 17.85 20.72 -10.17
CA LEU A 59 17.78 19.26 -10.29
C LEU A 59 16.57 18.86 -11.15
N ASP A 60 16.67 17.74 -11.84
CA ASP A 60 15.71 17.30 -12.85
C ASP A 60 15.53 15.76 -12.81
N PRO A 61 14.62 15.17 -13.63
CA PRO A 61 14.39 13.72 -13.61
C PRO A 61 15.59 12.86 -14.03
N THR A 62 16.68 13.45 -14.53
CA THR A 62 17.92 12.74 -14.90
C THR A 62 18.96 12.73 -13.78
N THR A 63 18.72 13.48 -12.70
CA THR A 63 19.61 13.54 -11.53
C THR A 63 19.71 12.17 -10.86
N ASP A 64 20.92 11.68 -10.60
CA ASP A 64 21.16 10.45 -9.81
C ASP A 64 20.80 10.72 -8.33
N TYR A 65 19.52 10.55 -8.02
CA TYR A 65 18.94 10.80 -6.69
C TYR A 65 19.47 9.88 -5.59
N TYR A 66 20.21 8.81 -5.94
CA TYR A 66 20.95 7.99 -4.97
C TYR A 66 22.29 8.61 -4.55
N ARG A 67 22.75 9.67 -5.24
CA ARG A 67 24.00 10.39 -4.93
C ARG A 67 23.75 11.84 -4.54
N SER A 68 22.75 12.47 -5.15
CA SER A 68 22.47 13.88 -4.95
C SER A 68 20.97 14.13 -4.93
N TYR A 69 20.51 14.77 -3.87
CA TYR A 69 19.13 15.24 -3.70
C TYR A 69 19.17 16.63 -3.08
N PRO A 70 18.14 17.47 -3.26
CA PRO A 70 18.13 18.83 -2.73
C PRO A 70 18.18 18.81 -1.20
N ARG A 71 18.66 19.91 -0.61
CA ARG A 71 18.68 20.13 0.84
C ARG A 71 17.88 21.38 1.13
N THR A 72 16.58 21.22 1.33
CA THR A 72 15.66 22.37 1.45
C THR A 72 15.74 23.03 2.82
N GLY A 73 16.16 22.29 3.85
CA GLY A 73 16.15 22.73 5.24
C GLY A 73 14.75 22.84 5.86
N VAL A 74 13.72 22.39 5.13
CA VAL A 74 12.32 22.42 5.56
C VAL A 74 12.01 21.15 6.34
N ILE A 75 11.30 21.29 7.46
CA ILE A 75 10.78 20.17 8.25
C ILE A 75 9.26 20.13 8.07
N ARG A 76 8.73 18.96 7.66
CA ARG A 76 7.31 18.65 7.57
C ARG A 76 6.93 17.81 8.78
N SER A 77 6.31 18.43 9.77
CA SER A 77 5.95 17.78 11.03
C SER A 77 4.52 17.23 11.01
N TYR A 78 4.35 15.99 11.46
CA TYR A 78 3.07 15.30 11.60
C TYR A 78 2.92 14.75 13.02
N ASP A 79 1.69 14.79 13.54
CA ASP A 79 1.34 14.27 14.86
C ASP A 79 0.29 13.17 14.69
N PHE A 80 0.70 11.94 14.96
CA PHE A 80 -0.09 10.73 14.73
C PHE A 80 -0.42 10.06 16.06
N THR A 81 -1.71 9.88 16.32
CA THR A 81 -2.20 9.06 17.44
C THR A 81 -2.80 7.78 16.90
N LEU A 82 -2.25 6.64 17.33
CA LEU A 82 -2.82 5.32 17.09
C LEU A 82 -3.78 4.96 18.20
N SER A 83 -5.03 4.66 17.85
CA SER A 83 -6.03 4.19 18.80
C SER A 83 -6.94 3.15 18.17
N ARG A 84 -7.48 2.25 18.99
CA ARG A 84 -8.55 1.37 18.53
C ARG A 84 -9.81 2.19 18.22
N GLY A 85 -10.56 1.73 17.23
CA GLY A 85 -11.84 2.30 16.84
C GLY A 85 -12.71 1.23 16.20
N ARG A 86 -13.97 1.54 15.96
CA ARG A 86 -14.90 0.63 15.27
C ARG A 86 -15.45 1.32 14.02
N LEU A 87 -15.25 0.69 12.88
CA LEU A 87 -15.66 1.21 11.58
C LEU A 87 -16.36 0.11 10.78
N ALA A 88 -17.12 0.52 9.77
CA ALA A 88 -17.77 -0.37 8.80
C ALA A 88 -17.46 0.11 7.37
N PRO A 89 -16.19 0.05 6.89
CA PRO A 89 -15.79 0.67 5.63
C PRO A 89 -16.47 0.07 4.39
N ASP A 90 -16.84 -1.21 4.45
CA ASP A 90 -17.61 -1.92 3.42
C ASP A 90 -19.04 -2.25 3.84
N GLY A 91 -19.41 -1.86 5.07
CA GLY A 91 -20.73 -2.08 5.67
C GLY A 91 -20.72 -3.08 6.80
N TYR A 92 -19.71 -3.94 6.92
CA TYR A 92 -19.53 -4.85 8.05
C TYR A 92 -18.75 -4.17 9.17
N GLU A 93 -19.36 -4.04 10.35
CA GLU A 93 -18.75 -3.33 11.46
C GLU A 93 -17.68 -4.17 12.16
N ARG A 94 -16.43 -3.68 12.23
CA ARG A 94 -15.33 -4.39 12.89
C ARG A 94 -14.44 -3.45 13.71
N ASP A 95 -13.72 -4.03 14.66
CA ASP A 95 -12.67 -3.32 15.40
C ASP A 95 -11.46 -3.09 14.49
N THR A 96 -10.95 -1.87 14.52
CA THR A 96 -9.86 -1.34 13.69
C THR A 96 -8.84 -0.64 14.57
N ILE A 97 -7.65 -0.39 14.02
CA ILE A 97 -6.67 0.50 14.64
C ILE A 97 -6.42 1.63 13.66
N LEU A 98 -6.62 2.86 14.13
CA LEU A 98 -6.73 4.04 13.29
C LEU A 98 -5.63 5.04 13.63
N ILE A 99 -5.16 5.76 12.61
CA ILE A 99 -4.28 6.91 12.79
C ILE A 99 -5.16 8.16 12.78
N ASN A 100 -5.19 8.90 13.88
CA ASN A 100 -6.01 10.11 14.04
C ASN A 100 -7.51 9.86 13.74
N GLY A 101 -8.00 8.65 14.04
CA GLY A 101 -9.38 8.24 13.78
C GLY A 101 -9.72 8.07 12.29
N ALA A 102 -8.72 7.96 11.40
CA ALA A 102 -8.89 7.84 9.96
C ALA A 102 -8.49 6.44 9.44
N PHE A 103 -9.24 5.93 8.46
CA PHE A 103 -8.87 4.78 7.65
C PHE A 103 -9.23 5.01 6.16
N PRO A 104 -8.27 4.99 5.22
CA PRO A 104 -6.82 4.96 5.46
C PRO A 104 -6.33 6.17 6.26
N GLY A 105 -5.13 6.08 6.82
CA GLY A 105 -4.51 7.12 7.63
C GLY A 105 -4.22 8.42 6.86
N PRO A 106 -3.90 9.51 7.57
CA PRO A 106 -3.63 10.82 6.97
C PRO A 106 -2.50 10.79 5.93
N LEU A 107 -2.66 11.54 4.84
CA LEU A 107 -1.60 11.71 3.84
C LEU A 107 -0.40 12.48 4.44
N ILE A 108 0.81 11.97 4.20
CA ILE A 108 2.05 12.73 4.38
C ILE A 108 2.44 13.33 3.05
N GLU A 109 2.81 14.61 3.06
CA GLU A 109 3.23 15.40 1.90
C GLU A 109 4.56 16.07 2.20
N ALA A 110 5.50 15.98 1.28
CA ALA A 110 6.77 16.69 1.39
C ALA A 110 7.32 17.01 0.00
N ASN A 111 8.21 17.98 -0.11
CA ASN A 111 9.01 18.14 -1.32
C ASN A 111 10.24 17.24 -1.25
N TRP A 112 10.79 16.88 -2.41
CA TRP A 112 12.08 16.22 -2.52
C TRP A 112 13.12 17.01 -1.71
N GLY A 113 13.84 16.34 -0.81
CA GLY A 113 14.84 16.92 0.08
C GLY A 113 14.35 17.58 1.37
N ASP A 114 13.03 17.67 1.60
CA ASP A 114 12.49 18.06 2.91
C ASP A 114 12.80 16.96 3.96
N THR A 115 12.82 17.33 5.23
CA THR A 115 12.82 16.39 6.36
C THR A 115 11.38 16.10 6.77
N ILE A 116 11.01 14.82 6.84
CA ILE A 116 9.73 14.37 7.37
C ILE A 116 9.94 14.03 8.84
N GLN A 117 9.12 14.61 9.71
CA GLN A 117 9.14 14.33 11.13
C GLN A 117 7.75 13.89 11.60
N VAL A 118 7.65 12.69 12.16
CA VAL A 118 6.37 12.13 12.62
C VAL A 118 6.46 11.75 14.08
N THR A 119 5.72 12.44 14.94
CA THR A 119 5.54 12.04 16.33
C THR A 119 4.37 11.06 16.39
N LEU A 120 4.68 9.81 16.76
CA LEU A 120 3.71 8.73 16.89
C LEU A 120 3.40 8.46 18.36
N HIS A 121 2.15 8.69 18.75
CA HIS A 121 1.59 8.35 20.05
C HIS A 121 0.91 6.97 19.98
N ASN A 122 1.44 5.98 20.70
CA ASN A 122 0.77 4.68 20.81
C ASN A 122 -0.28 4.73 21.92
N ASN A 123 -1.55 4.92 21.54
CA ASN A 123 -2.71 4.85 22.42
C ASN A 123 -3.57 3.60 22.14
N ILE A 124 -2.94 2.51 21.69
CA ILE A 124 -3.63 1.24 21.48
C ILE A 124 -3.82 0.57 22.84
N THR A 125 -5.04 0.63 23.35
CA THR A 125 -5.46 0.00 24.61
C THR A 125 -6.55 -1.05 24.34
N ASP A 126 -6.72 -1.98 25.28
CA ASP A 126 -7.84 -2.94 25.32
C ASP A 126 -8.10 -3.75 24.02
N PRO A 127 -7.23 -4.71 23.65
CA PRO A 127 -5.97 -5.07 24.33
C PRO A 127 -4.82 -4.15 23.93
N SER A 128 -3.91 -3.92 24.87
CA SER A 128 -2.73 -3.10 24.66
C SER A 128 -1.66 -3.85 23.86
N GLU A 129 -1.02 -3.16 22.92
CA GLU A 129 0.00 -3.74 22.05
C GLU A 129 1.05 -2.71 21.64
N GLY A 130 2.27 -3.18 21.42
CA GLY A 130 3.33 -2.35 20.84
C GLY A 130 3.01 -1.98 19.39
N THR A 131 3.74 -1.00 18.86
CA THR A 131 3.63 -0.61 17.45
C THR A 131 4.92 0.02 16.95
N ALA A 132 5.10 0.08 15.64
CA ALA A 132 6.15 0.84 14.97
C ALA A 132 5.67 1.12 13.54
N LEU A 133 5.96 2.30 13.00
CA LEU A 133 5.62 2.66 11.63
C LEU A 133 6.85 2.55 10.75
N HIS A 134 6.74 1.80 9.67
CA HIS A 134 7.76 1.72 8.62
C HIS A 134 7.40 2.65 7.46
N TRP A 135 8.44 3.26 6.88
CA TRP A 135 8.36 4.22 5.79
C TRP A 135 8.73 3.52 4.48
N HIS A 136 7.74 2.89 3.86
CA HIS A 136 7.97 1.95 2.77
C HIS A 136 8.76 2.59 1.62
N GLY A 137 9.86 1.95 1.21
CA GLY A 137 10.67 2.37 0.07
C GLY A 137 11.65 3.53 0.34
N PHE A 138 11.68 4.13 1.53
CA PHE A 138 12.72 5.08 1.88
C PHE A 138 14.08 4.37 2.06
N LEU A 139 15.16 5.06 1.67
CA LEU A 139 16.51 4.49 1.75
C LEU A 139 17.03 4.43 3.19
N GLN A 140 16.57 5.36 4.03
CA GLN A 140 17.05 5.55 5.40
C GLN A 140 18.58 5.68 5.46
N HIS A 141 19.17 6.39 4.49
CA HIS A 141 20.61 6.54 4.38
C HIS A 141 21.16 7.20 5.64
N ASP A 142 22.22 6.62 6.22
CA ASP A 142 22.84 7.04 7.49
C ASP A 142 21.90 7.10 8.71
N LYS A 143 20.63 6.66 8.59
CA LYS A 143 19.61 6.70 9.65
C LYS A 143 18.79 5.41 9.76
N PRO A 144 19.44 4.22 9.83
CA PRO A 144 18.73 2.95 9.88
C PRO A 144 17.81 2.79 11.11
N TRP A 145 18.00 3.57 12.18
CA TRP A 145 17.13 3.55 13.36
C TRP A 145 15.77 4.25 13.15
N GLU A 146 15.60 4.98 12.05
CA GLU A 146 14.32 5.64 11.69
C GLU A 146 13.40 4.72 10.87
N ASP A 147 13.87 3.52 10.50
CA ASP A 147 13.20 2.63 9.54
C ASP A 147 11.91 1.98 10.08
N GLY A 148 11.72 1.89 11.41
CA GLY A 148 10.44 1.46 11.95
C GLY A 148 10.18 -0.04 12.00
N VAL A 149 11.23 -0.88 12.05
CA VAL A 149 11.12 -2.34 11.99
C VAL A 149 11.45 -2.97 13.35
N PRO A 150 10.44 -3.47 14.09
CA PRO A 150 10.64 -4.19 15.34
C PRO A 150 11.60 -5.38 15.21
N ALA A 151 12.44 -5.59 16.21
CA ALA A 151 13.54 -6.58 16.25
C ALA A 151 14.72 -6.33 15.29
N VAL A 152 14.64 -5.31 14.42
CA VAL A 152 15.75 -4.94 13.53
C VAL A 152 16.27 -3.55 13.92
N SER A 153 15.57 -2.50 13.52
CA SER A 153 15.99 -1.11 13.73
C SER A 153 15.60 -0.55 15.10
N GLN A 154 14.51 -1.05 15.70
CA GLN A 154 14.02 -0.56 16.99
C GLN A 154 13.22 -1.59 17.79
N CYS A 155 12.96 -1.27 19.05
CA CYS A 155 11.91 -1.93 19.84
C CYS A 155 10.53 -1.36 19.45
N PRO A 156 9.43 -2.12 19.62
CA PRO A 156 8.09 -1.56 19.52
C PRO A 156 7.89 -0.41 20.51
N ILE A 157 7.21 0.64 20.08
CA ILE A 157 6.76 1.74 20.94
C ILE A 157 5.69 1.18 21.88
N PRO A 158 5.90 1.18 23.21
CA PRO A 158 4.93 0.63 24.14
C PRO A 158 3.62 1.44 24.20
N PRO A 159 2.49 0.82 24.59
CA PRO A 159 1.26 1.54 24.91
C PRO A 159 1.49 2.70 25.89
N GLY A 160 0.85 3.84 25.62
CA GLY A 160 0.99 5.08 26.40
C GLY A 160 2.33 5.80 26.20
N ARG A 161 3.18 5.35 25.28
CA ARG A 161 4.46 6.00 24.94
C ARG A 161 4.42 6.57 23.53
N SER A 162 5.39 7.42 23.24
CA SER A 162 5.52 8.11 21.97
C SER A 162 6.95 8.02 21.45
N PHE A 163 7.10 8.10 20.14
CA PHE A 163 8.40 8.18 19.46
C PHE A 163 8.29 9.13 18.28
N THR A 164 9.33 9.92 18.05
CA THR A 164 9.37 10.85 16.92
C THR A 164 10.37 10.33 15.90
N TYR A 165 9.88 9.96 14.73
CA TYR A 165 10.70 9.62 13.56
C TYR A 165 11.16 10.88 12.86
N SER A 166 12.38 10.91 12.32
CA SER A 166 12.93 12.09 11.63
C SER A 166 13.93 11.74 10.53
N PHE A 167 13.48 11.69 9.28
CA PHE A 167 14.26 11.25 8.13
C PHE A 167 14.05 12.16 6.90
N GLU A 168 14.98 12.14 5.97
CA GLU A 168 14.95 12.94 4.75
C GLU A 168 14.12 12.28 3.65
N ALA A 169 13.40 13.11 2.89
CA ALA A 169 12.80 12.75 1.62
C ALA A 169 13.88 12.68 0.52
N GLU A 170 14.75 11.67 0.59
CA GLU A 170 15.88 11.47 -0.34
C GLU A 170 15.43 11.12 -1.77
N LEU A 171 14.25 10.50 -1.87
CA LEU A 171 13.59 10.10 -3.11
C LEU A 171 12.30 10.91 -3.28
N TYR A 172 11.80 10.99 -4.52
CA TYR A 172 10.52 11.64 -4.84
C TYR A 172 9.58 10.69 -5.60
N GLY A 173 8.27 10.87 -5.47
CA GLY A 173 7.26 9.99 -6.05
C GLY A 173 6.19 9.59 -5.04
N SER A 174 5.65 8.38 -5.21
CA SER A 174 4.55 7.86 -4.39
C SER A 174 4.96 6.65 -3.58
N THR A 175 4.62 6.69 -2.29
CA THR A 175 4.78 5.57 -1.39
C THR A 175 3.73 5.60 -0.28
N TRP A 176 3.94 4.81 0.77
CA TRP A 176 3.04 4.64 1.88
C TRP A 176 3.84 4.36 3.15
N TYR A 177 3.17 4.53 4.30
CA TYR A 177 3.65 4.04 5.58
C TYR A 177 2.67 2.99 6.10
N HIS A 178 3.16 2.10 6.95
CA HIS A 178 2.30 1.12 7.61
C HIS A 178 2.91 0.64 8.92
N SER A 179 2.09 0.05 9.79
CA SER A 179 2.63 -0.67 10.94
C SER A 179 3.51 -1.83 10.48
N HIS A 180 4.67 -1.98 11.10
CA HIS A 180 5.57 -3.13 10.90
C HIS A 180 5.60 -4.07 12.12
N TYR A 181 4.65 -3.91 13.04
CA TYR A 181 4.47 -4.80 14.19
C TYR A 181 3.57 -5.99 13.81
N SER A 182 4.13 -7.19 13.62
CA SER A 182 3.36 -8.37 13.17
C SER A 182 2.55 -8.05 11.89
N ALA A 183 1.31 -8.51 11.78
CA ALA A 183 0.36 -8.14 10.72
C ALA A 183 -0.56 -6.95 11.10
N GLN A 184 -0.14 -6.09 12.04
CA GLN A 184 -1.00 -5.05 12.63
C GLN A 184 -1.51 -4.02 11.59
N TYR A 185 -0.83 -3.81 10.47
CA TYR A 185 -1.34 -2.90 9.43
C TYR A 185 -2.65 -3.40 8.78
N ALA A 186 -2.90 -4.71 8.75
CA ALA A 186 -4.18 -5.28 8.31
C ALA A 186 -5.36 -4.85 9.22
N ALA A 187 -5.07 -4.36 10.43
CA ALA A 187 -6.07 -3.77 11.31
C ALA A 187 -6.53 -2.36 10.88
N GLY A 188 -5.83 -1.73 9.93
CA GLY A 188 -6.11 -0.38 9.43
C GLY A 188 -4.94 0.60 9.53
N ILE A 189 -3.76 0.17 9.98
CA ILE A 189 -2.61 1.06 10.22
C ILE A 189 -1.76 1.21 8.97
N PHE A 190 -2.27 1.94 7.98
CA PHE A 190 -1.50 2.38 6.82
C PHE A 190 -2.04 3.70 6.26
N GLY A 191 -1.21 4.41 5.49
CA GLY A 191 -1.60 5.62 4.77
C GLY A 191 -0.55 5.99 3.74
N ALA A 192 -0.90 6.93 2.86
CA ALA A 192 -0.04 7.29 1.73
C ALA A 192 0.99 8.37 2.10
N ILE A 193 2.07 8.41 1.33
CA ILE A 193 3.10 9.45 1.35
C ILE A 193 3.30 9.92 -0.09
N VAL A 194 3.22 11.23 -0.32
CA VAL A 194 3.56 11.86 -1.59
C VAL A 194 4.76 12.78 -1.40
N ILE A 195 5.80 12.51 -2.18
CA ILE A 195 6.97 13.37 -2.23
C ILE A 195 7.01 14.06 -3.60
N TYR A 196 6.80 15.37 -3.60
CA TYR A 196 6.82 16.19 -4.82
C TYR A 196 8.23 16.29 -5.38
N GLY A 197 8.37 16.11 -6.68
CA GLY A 197 9.64 16.13 -7.38
C GLY A 197 9.45 16.46 -8.86
N PRO A 198 10.54 16.47 -9.64
CA PRO A 198 10.45 16.75 -11.06
C PRO A 198 9.66 15.65 -11.78
N THR A 199 8.92 16.05 -12.83
CA THR A 199 8.13 15.15 -13.68
C THR A 199 8.72 15.11 -15.09
N THR A 200 8.52 14.00 -15.79
CA THR A 200 8.87 13.84 -17.21
C THR A 200 7.70 14.16 -18.14
N GLU A 201 6.48 14.07 -17.61
CA GLU A 201 5.24 14.26 -18.35
C GLU A 201 4.40 15.35 -17.70
N GLU A 202 3.73 16.13 -18.55
CA GLU A 202 2.82 17.19 -18.13
C GLU A 202 1.45 16.61 -17.76
N TYR A 203 0.86 17.13 -16.69
CA TYR A 203 -0.50 16.83 -16.28
C TYR A 203 -1.16 18.07 -15.70
N ASP A 204 -2.49 18.13 -15.76
CA ASP A 204 -3.25 19.30 -15.31
C ASP A 204 -3.66 19.20 -13.84
N VAL A 205 -3.95 17.98 -13.37
CA VAL A 205 -4.55 17.72 -12.06
C VAL A 205 -3.88 16.51 -11.42
N ASP A 206 -3.44 16.63 -10.17
CA ASP A 206 -3.05 15.49 -9.36
C ASP A 206 -4.21 15.09 -8.43
N VAL A 207 -4.79 13.92 -8.70
CA VAL A 207 -5.92 13.38 -7.94
C VAL A 207 -5.46 12.84 -6.59
N GLY A 208 -4.17 12.53 -6.45
CA GLY A 208 -3.59 11.96 -5.23
C GLY A 208 -3.65 10.42 -5.16
N PRO A 209 -3.52 9.87 -3.95
CA PRO A 209 -3.41 8.43 -3.73
C PRO A 209 -4.69 7.64 -4.04
N ILE A 210 -4.49 6.50 -4.70
CA ILE A 210 -5.50 5.45 -4.92
C ILE A 210 -4.99 4.17 -4.24
N LEU A 211 -5.37 3.99 -2.98
CA LEU A 211 -5.01 2.83 -2.16
C LEU A 211 -5.93 1.66 -2.50
N LEU A 212 -5.32 0.55 -2.90
CA LEU A 212 -5.96 -0.72 -3.22
C LEU A 212 -5.63 -1.71 -2.11
N SER A 213 -6.63 -2.39 -1.55
CA SER A 213 -6.39 -3.33 -0.46
C SER A 213 -7.45 -4.41 -0.40
N ASP A 214 -7.03 -5.65 -0.16
CA ASP A 214 -7.93 -6.66 0.39
C ASP A 214 -8.45 -6.22 1.77
N TRP A 215 -9.55 -6.83 2.20
CA TRP A 215 -10.18 -6.52 3.48
C TRP A 215 -10.63 -7.78 4.19
N TYR A 216 -10.32 -7.85 5.48
CA TYR A 216 -10.70 -8.96 6.35
C TYR A 216 -11.63 -8.45 7.44
N HIS A 217 -12.73 -9.16 7.68
CA HIS A 217 -13.69 -8.83 8.73
C HIS A 217 -13.21 -9.31 10.11
N ARG A 218 -12.38 -10.35 10.14
CA ARG A 218 -11.76 -10.86 11.38
C ARG A 218 -10.59 -9.99 11.85
N ASP A 219 -10.38 -9.95 13.16
CA ASP A 219 -9.23 -9.27 13.76
C ASP A 219 -7.90 -9.84 13.25
N TYR A 220 -6.93 -8.95 12.99
CA TYR A 220 -5.64 -9.31 12.39
C TYR A 220 -4.88 -10.35 13.23
N PHE A 221 -4.95 -10.26 14.55
CA PHE A 221 -4.20 -11.16 15.43
C PHE A 221 -4.85 -12.56 15.45
N ASP A 222 -6.17 -12.63 15.33
CA ASP A 222 -6.87 -13.90 15.16
C ASP A 222 -6.62 -14.55 13.79
N LEU A 223 -6.40 -13.75 12.73
CA LEU A 223 -5.90 -14.25 11.45
C LEU A 223 -4.51 -14.86 11.61
N VAL A 224 -3.58 -14.17 12.26
CA VAL A 224 -2.22 -14.68 12.54
C VAL A 224 -2.27 -15.98 13.34
N LYS A 225 -3.10 -16.05 14.41
CA LYS A 225 -3.30 -17.28 15.18
C LYS A 225 -3.82 -18.41 14.32
N GLU A 226 -4.79 -18.14 13.44
CA GLU A 226 -5.34 -19.14 12.54
C GLU A 226 -4.29 -19.69 11.58
N THR A 227 -3.51 -18.81 10.95
CA THR A 227 -2.41 -19.19 10.06
C THR A 227 -1.39 -20.10 10.78
N LEU A 228 -1.11 -19.82 12.05
CA LEU A 228 -0.16 -20.57 12.87
C LEU A 228 -0.75 -21.83 13.55
N LYS A 229 -1.97 -22.25 13.23
CA LYS A 229 -2.53 -23.53 13.70
C LYS A 229 -2.01 -24.71 12.89
N PRO A 230 -1.87 -25.91 13.50
CA PRO A 230 -1.60 -27.12 12.74
C PRO A 230 -2.72 -27.42 11.73
N ASN A 231 -2.34 -27.73 10.48
CA ASN A 231 -3.29 -27.95 9.37
C ASN A 231 -4.23 -26.77 9.09
N SER A 232 -3.78 -25.53 9.34
CA SER A 232 -4.55 -24.34 8.95
C SER A 232 -4.85 -24.35 7.45
N ARG A 233 -6.02 -23.80 7.09
CA ARG A 233 -6.39 -23.58 5.69
C ARG A 233 -6.00 -22.15 5.30
N PRO A 234 -5.72 -21.90 4.01
CA PRO A 234 -5.53 -20.54 3.53
C PRO A 234 -6.72 -19.65 3.90
N ILE A 235 -6.41 -18.42 4.31
CA ILE A 235 -7.39 -17.43 4.73
C ILE A 235 -7.77 -16.63 3.48
N LEU A 236 -9.07 -16.55 3.21
CA LEU A 236 -9.60 -15.70 2.15
C LEU A 236 -9.88 -14.33 2.74
N SER A 237 -9.54 -13.26 2.01
CA SER A 237 -10.10 -11.94 2.29
C SER A 237 -11.61 -11.95 2.07
N ASP A 238 -12.31 -11.14 2.85
CA ASP A 238 -13.78 -11.05 2.77
C ASP A 238 -14.20 -10.09 1.66
N ASN A 239 -13.38 -9.08 1.36
CA ASN A 239 -13.67 -8.07 0.33
C ASN A 239 -12.39 -7.47 -0.28
N ASN A 240 -12.56 -6.59 -1.26
CA ASN A 240 -11.52 -5.75 -1.86
C ASN A 240 -11.97 -4.27 -1.85
N MET A 241 -11.03 -3.33 -1.70
CA MET A 241 -11.34 -1.91 -1.48
C MET A 241 -10.52 -0.97 -2.36
N ILE A 242 -11.13 0.17 -2.70
CA ILE A 242 -10.45 1.34 -3.28
C ILE A 242 -10.61 2.50 -2.30
N ASN A 243 -9.50 3.10 -1.86
CA ASN A 243 -9.42 4.14 -0.83
C ASN A 243 -10.23 3.78 0.44
N GLY A 244 -10.16 2.50 0.85
CA GLY A 244 -10.83 1.98 2.04
C GLY A 244 -12.36 1.93 1.93
N LYS A 245 -12.92 1.96 0.72
CA LYS A 245 -14.38 1.91 0.50
C LYS A 245 -14.75 0.74 -0.38
N ALA A 246 -15.83 0.07 -0.01
CA ALA A 246 -16.48 -0.98 -0.79
C ALA A 246 -17.94 -1.14 -0.36
N ASN A 247 -18.66 -2.04 -1.02
CA ASN A 247 -19.91 -2.57 -0.48
C ASN A 247 -19.72 -4.06 -0.23
N PHE A 248 -20.43 -4.60 0.77
CA PHE A 248 -20.42 -6.01 1.10
C PHE A 248 -21.83 -6.60 1.09
N ASP A 249 -22.01 -7.79 0.53
CA ASP A 249 -23.32 -8.46 0.56
C ASP A 249 -23.58 -9.13 1.91
N CYS A 250 -24.23 -8.41 2.81
CA CYS A 250 -24.58 -8.93 4.13
C CYS A 250 -25.45 -10.22 4.10
N SER A 251 -26.07 -10.63 2.98
CA SER A 251 -26.73 -11.97 2.92
C SER A 251 -25.75 -13.14 2.96
N THR A 252 -24.48 -12.94 2.65
CA THR A 252 -23.48 -14.02 2.65
C THR A 252 -22.97 -14.34 4.05
N LEU A 253 -23.37 -13.57 5.06
CA LEU A 253 -22.97 -13.80 6.44
C LEU A 253 -23.56 -15.12 6.98
N PRO A 254 -22.77 -15.89 7.75
CA PRO A 254 -23.29 -17.05 8.47
C PRO A 254 -24.48 -16.68 9.37
N PRO A 255 -25.50 -17.55 9.52
CA PRO A 255 -26.67 -17.25 10.35
C PRO A 255 -26.37 -16.92 11.81
N ASP A 256 -25.23 -17.39 12.33
CA ASP A 256 -24.72 -17.17 13.68
C ASP A 256 -23.89 -15.89 13.82
N ASP A 257 -23.45 -15.26 12.73
CA ASP A 257 -22.82 -13.95 12.77
C ASP A 257 -23.88 -12.87 13.01
N LYS A 258 -23.77 -12.19 14.16
CA LYS A 258 -24.69 -11.12 14.59
C LYS A 258 -24.08 -9.72 14.48
N THR A 259 -22.93 -9.60 13.82
CA THR A 259 -22.23 -8.33 13.66
C THR A 259 -23.08 -7.36 12.82
N PRO A 260 -23.19 -6.08 13.22
CA PRO A 260 -23.91 -5.10 12.43
C PRO A 260 -23.36 -5.02 11.00
N CYS A 261 -24.25 -5.21 10.01
CA CYS A 261 -23.89 -5.17 8.60
C CYS A 261 -24.91 -4.37 7.78
N HIS A 262 -24.42 -3.42 6.98
CA HIS A 262 -25.22 -2.56 6.12
C HIS A 262 -24.78 -2.71 4.66
N ARG A 263 -25.68 -3.18 3.78
CA ARG A 263 -25.37 -3.54 2.37
C ARG A 263 -24.91 -2.38 1.45
N ASN A 264 -24.97 -1.14 1.92
CA ASN A 264 -24.62 0.04 1.13
C ASN A 264 -23.79 1.02 1.96
N ALA A 265 -22.54 0.67 2.26
CA ALA A 265 -21.59 1.58 2.89
C ALA A 265 -21.14 2.70 1.93
N GLY A 266 -21.28 2.48 0.64
CA GLY A 266 -20.87 3.40 -0.42
C GLY A 266 -19.46 3.11 -0.91
N ILE A 267 -19.18 3.55 -2.12
CA ILE A 267 -17.90 3.34 -2.80
C ILE A 267 -17.07 4.62 -2.82
N ALA A 268 -15.80 4.51 -3.20
CA ALA A 268 -14.99 5.69 -3.48
C ALA A 268 -15.50 6.46 -4.70
N LYS A 269 -15.37 7.78 -4.67
CA LYS A 269 -15.78 8.71 -5.72
C LYS A 269 -14.69 9.73 -6.01
N PHE A 270 -14.52 10.07 -7.28
CA PHE A 270 -13.49 10.99 -7.77
C PHE A 270 -14.09 11.95 -8.80
N ARG A 271 -13.59 13.19 -8.84
CA ARG A 271 -13.95 14.17 -9.88
C ARG A 271 -12.85 14.29 -10.92
N PHE A 272 -13.21 14.10 -12.18
CA PHE A 272 -12.35 14.40 -13.31
C PHE A 272 -12.88 15.64 -14.03
N GLN A 273 -11.95 16.43 -14.56
CA GLN A 273 -12.25 17.60 -15.37
C GLN A 273 -12.13 17.22 -16.84
N ARG A 274 -13.22 17.34 -17.60
CA ARG A 274 -13.28 16.91 -19.00
C ARG A 274 -12.19 17.62 -19.81
N GLY A 275 -11.47 16.83 -20.62
CA GLY A 275 -10.36 17.29 -21.47
C GLY A 275 -9.02 17.45 -20.77
N LYS A 276 -8.97 17.35 -19.43
CA LYS A 276 -7.75 17.45 -18.62
C LYS A 276 -7.04 16.11 -18.46
N THR A 277 -5.76 16.16 -18.13
CA THR A 277 -4.94 14.99 -17.80
C THR A 277 -4.75 14.90 -16.29
N HIS A 278 -5.10 13.76 -15.72
CA HIS A 278 -5.12 13.49 -14.29
C HIS A 278 -4.02 12.52 -13.91
N ARG A 279 -3.19 12.87 -12.92
CA ARG A 279 -2.24 11.96 -12.27
C ARG A 279 -2.95 11.21 -11.15
N LEU A 280 -2.87 9.89 -11.17
CA LEU A 280 -3.34 9.00 -10.12
C LEU A 280 -2.13 8.22 -9.57
N ARG A 281 -2.08 8.07 -8.24
CA ARG A 281 -0.96 7.46 -7.53
C ARG A 281 -1.41 6.14 -6.93
N LEU A 282 -1.31 5.07 -7.70
CA LEU A 282 -1.81 3.75 -7.33
C LEU A 282 -0.88 3.12 -6.30
N ILE A 283 -1.44 2.53 -5.25
CA ILE A 283 -0.69 1.88 -4.17
C ILE A 283 -1.42 0.60 -3.78
N ASN A 284 -0.77 -0.55 -3.88
CA ASN A 284 -1.31 -1.77 -3.26
C ASN A 284 -0.86 -1.84 -1.79
N ALA A 285 -1.79 -1.49 -0.89
CA ALA A 285 -1.62 -1.52 0.56
C ALA A 285 -2.34 -2.73 1.21
N GLY A 286 -2.71 -3.73 0.41
CA GLY A 286 -3.31 -4.98 0.88
C GLY A 286 -2.33 -5.85 1.68
N SER A 287 -2.84 -6.93 2.26
CA SER A 287 -2.07 -7.88 3.05
C SER A 287 -1.58 -9.09 2.24
N GLU A 288 -2.34 -9.50 1.23
CA GLU A 288 -2.10 -10.72 0.43
C GLU A 288 -2.56 -10.58 -1.04
N GLY A 289 -3.53 -9.71 -1.32
CA GLY A 289 -4.15 -9.55 -2.63
C GLY A 289 -3.26 -8.86 -3.67
N LEU A 290 -2.92 -9.57 -4.75
CA LEU A 290 -2.35 -8.99 -5.98
C LEU A 290 -3.46 -8.26 -6.74
N GLN A 291 -3.29 -6.95 -6.95
CA GLN A 291 -4.32 -6.08 -7.49
C GLN A 291 -4.13 -5.86 -8.99
N ARG A 292 -5.23 -5.87 -9.74
CA ARG A 292 -5.30 -5.47 -11.14
C ARG A 292 -6.24 -4.28 -11.27
N PHE A 293 -5.68 -3.10 -11.49
CA PHE A 293 -6.41 -1.85 -11.56
C PHE A 293 -6.70 -1.46 -13.01
N SER A 294 -7.90 -0.93 -13.27
CA SER A 294 -8.28 -0.38 -14.57
C SER A 294 -9.35 0.70 -14.44
N ILE A 295 -9.50 1.50 -15.49
CA ILE A 295 -10.56 2.50 -15.62
C ILE A 295 -11.29 2.22 -16.93
N ASP A 296 -12.60 2.02 -16.86
CA ASP A 296 -13.43 1.74 -18.03
C ASP A 296 -13.28 2.81 -19.10
N GLY A 297 -13.05 2.40 -20.35
CA GLY A 297 -12.96 3.32 -21.49
C GLY A 297 -11.74 4.24 -21.49
N HIS A 298 -10.80 4.07 -20.56
CA HIS A 298 -9.59 4.89 -20.46
C HIS A 298 -8.34 4.01 -20.53
N THR A 299 -7.37 4.48 -21.31
CA THR A 299 -5.98 4.01 -21.26
C THR A 299 -5.23 4.84 -20.22
N MET A 300 -4.29 4.20 -19.54
CA MET A 300 -3.44 4.80 -18.51
C MET A 300 -2.01 4.84 -19.02
N THR A 301 -1.37 6.00 -18.93
CA THR A 301 0.06 6.15 -19.24
C THR A 301 0.85 6.04 -17.94
N VAL A 302 1.61 4.97 -17.75
CA VAL A 302 2.48 4.77 -16.59
C VAL A 302 3.68 5.70 -16.69
N ILE A 303 3.99 6.44 -15.62
CA ILE A 303 5.12 7.39 -15.58
C ILE A 303 6.11 7.11 -14.45
N ALA A 304 5.73 6.34 -13.42
CA ALA A 304 6.63 5.90 -12.37
C ALA A 304 6.19 4.56 -11.80
N ASN A 305 7.15 3.76 -11.34
CA ASN A 305 6.93 2.59 -10.51
C ASN A 305 7.73 2.77 -9.22
N ASP A 306 7.08 2.59 -8.07
CA ASP A 306 7.63 2.90 -6.76
C ASP A 306 8.18 4.34 -6.70
N PHE A 307 9.42 4.54 -6.24
CA PHE A 307 10.10 5.84 -6.27
C PHE A 307 10.91 6.08 -7.56
N VAL A 308 10.65 5.31 -8.62
CA VAL A 308 11.45 5.34 -9.85
C VAL A 308 10.59 5.83 -11.01
N THR A 309 10.87 7.04 -11.50
CA THR A 309 10.33 7.52 -12.77
C THR A 309 10.77 6.61 -13.92
N VAL A 310 9.85 6.22 -14.79
CA VAL A 310 10.11 5.35 -15.95
C VAL A 310 9.85 6.09 -17.27
N GLU A 311 10.44 5.58 -18.36
CA GLU A 311 10.02 5.96 -19.71
C GLU A 311 8.52 5.65 -19.87
N PRO A 312 7.68 6.63 -20.25
CA PRO A 312 6.24 6.42 -20.25
C PRO A 312 5.76 5.32 -21.20
N TYR A 313 4.76 4.55 -20.77
CA TYR A 313 4.11 3.56 -21.60
C TYR A 313 2.63 3.43 -21.28
N ASP A 314 1.84 3.07 -22.30
CA ASP A 314 0.40 2.94 -22.17
C ASP A 314 -0.02 1.52 -21.80
N THR A 315 -1.02 1.41 -20.92
CA THR A 315 -1.68 0.16 -20.56
C THR A 315 -3.16 0.39 -20.22
N ASN A 316 -3.98 -0.65 -20.35
CA ASN A 316 -5.37 -0.64 -19.90
C ASN A 316 -5.54 -1.26 -18.50
N VAL A 317 -4.54 -2.02 -18.02
CA VAL A 317 -4.53 -2.65 -16.70
C VAL A 317 -3.16 -2.46 -16.08
N VAL A 318 -3.13 -1.97 -14.84
CA VAL A 318 -1.91 -1.95 -14.01
C VAL A 318 -1.99 -3.08 -13.01
N THR A 319 -1.01 -3.99 -13.03
CA THR A 319 -0.85 -5.03 -12.02
C THR A 319 0.07 -4.53 -10.91
N LEU A 320 -0.36 -4.68 -9.66
CA LEU A 320 0.39 -4.26 -8.47
C LEU A 320 0.46 -5.42 -7.48
N GLY A 321 1.66 -5.95 -7.27
CA GLY A 321 1.97 -6.76 -6.10
C GLY A 321 1.88 -5.93 -4.81
N ILE A 322 1.77 -6.61 -3.68
CA ILE A 322 1.65 -5.96 -2.36
C ILE A 322 2.86 -5.06 -2.11
N GLY A 323 2.60 -3.81 -1.74
CA GLY A 323 3.61 -2.78 -1.47
C GLY A 323 4.10 -2.00 -2.70
N GLN A 324 3.74 -2.41 -3.91
CA GLN A 324 4.10 -1.68 -5.12
C GLN A 324 3.24 -0.45 -5.33
N ARG A 325 3.83 0.54 -6.01
CA ARG A 325 3.16 1.76 -6.44
C ARG A 325 3.37 1.99 -7.92
N THR A 326 2.38 2.59 -8.56
CA THR A 326 2.48 3.04 -9.94
C THR A 326 1.77 4.37 -10.09
N ASP A 327 2.47 5.36 -10.63
CA ASP A 327 1.88 6.63 -11.01
C ASP A 327 1.43 6.55 -12.46
N VAL A 328 0.17 6.89 -12.70
CA VAL A 328 -0.42 6.90 -14.05
C VAL A 328 -1.03 8.25 -14.40
N LEU A 329 -0.97 8.60 -15.68
CA LEU A 329 -1.70 9.71 -16.26
C LEU A 329 -2.93 9.18 -17.01
N VAL A 330 -4.06 9.87 -16.84
CA VAL A 330 -5.33 9.51 -17.45
C VAL A 330 -5.94 10.77 -18.05
N LYS A 331 -6.20 10.75 -19.36
CA LYS A 331 -6.87 11.87 -20.03
C LYS A 331 -8.37 11.71 -19.99
N ALA A 332 -9.08 12.70 -19.45
CA ALA A 332 -10.52 12.67 -19.28
C ALA A 332 -11.28 13.03 -20.58
N CYS A 333 -11.16 12.21 -21.63
CA CYS A 333 -11.72 12.49 -22.96
C CYS A 333 -12.85 11.55 -23.41
N GLY A 334 -13.44 10.77 -22.51
CA GLY A 334 -14.50 9.83 -22.89
C GLY A 334 -15.88 10.48 -23.09
N GLU A 335 -16.76 9.83 -23.84
CA GLU A 335 -18.10 10.33 -24.24
C GLU A 335 -19.17 10.30 -23.13
N LEU A 336 -19.05 9.41 -22.14
CA LEU A 336 -19.92 9.36 -20.96
C LEU A 336 -19.55 10.43 -19.93
N ASP A 337 -20.45 10.67 -18.97
CA ASP A 337 -20.24 11.59 -17.85
C ASP A 337 -19.72 10.89 -16.58
N ALA A 338 -19.78 9.56 -16.53
CA ALA A 338 -19.30 8.80 -15.37
C ALA A 338 -18.72 7.44 -15.78
N TYR A 339 -17.64 7.03 -15.11
CA TYR A 339 -16.88 5.81 -15.39
C TYR A 339 -16.57 5.02 -14.13
N TRP A 340 -16.51 3.69 -14.26
CA TRP A 340 -16.00 2.82 -13.22
C TRP A 340 -14.47 2.82 -13.21
N MET A 341 -13.88 3.05 -12.04
CA MET A 341 -12.59 2.46 -11.69
C MET A 341 -12.85 1.06 -11.12
N ARG A 342 -11.96 0.12 -11.45
CA ARG A 342 -12.04 -1.26 -11.02
C ARG A 342 -10.71 -1.69 -10.46
N SER A 343 -10.76 -2.43 -9.36
CA SER A 343 -9.64 -3.27 -8.92
C SER A 343 -10.14 -4.69 -8.76
N ASN A 344 -9.41 -5.68 -9.27
CA ASN A 344 -9.72 -7.07 -8.99
C ASN A 344 -8.49 -7.78 -8.41
N ILE A 345 -8.71 -8.60 -7.39
CA ILE A 345 -7.70 -9.52 -6.87
C ILE A 345 -7.53 -10.67 -7.88
N SER A 346 -6.29 -11.06 -8.17
CA SER A 346 -6.01 -12.20 -9.06
C SER A 346 -6.32 -13.53 -8.40
N ASP A 347 -7.20 -14.32 -9.01
CA ASP A 347 -7.67 -15.61 -8.49
C ASP A 347 -6.62 -16.74 -8.54
N ARG A 348 -5.49 -16.51 -9.23
CA ARG A 348 -4.34 -17.42 -9.27
C ARG A 348 -3.26 -17.10 -8.25
N CYS A 349 -3.26 -15.88 -7.74
CA CYS A 349 -2.15 -15.36 -6.95
C CYS A 349 -2.54 -15.13 -5.51
N SER A 350 -3.84 -14.98 -5.26
CA SER A 350 -4.40 -14.53 -4.00
C SER A 350 -5.77 -15.13 -3.78
N LEU A 351 -6.23 -15.08 -2.53
CA LEU A 351 -7.47 -15.72 -2.12
C LEU A 351 -8.46 -14.71 -1.55
N ALA A 352 -9.58 -14.52 -2.25
CA ALA A 352 -10.63 -13.59 -1.88
C ALA A 352 -12.02 -14.22 -2.06
N ARG A 353 -12.96 -13.88 -1.17
CA ARG A 353 -14.39 -14.21 -1.32
C ARG A 353 -15.05 -13.32 -2.36
N ASP A 354 -14.85 -12.01 -2.24
CA ASP A 354 -15.19 -11.03 -3.27
C ASP A 354 -13.90 -10.35 -3.73
N PRO A 355 -13.40 -10.68 -4.93
CA PRO A 355 -12.16 -10.10 -5.44
C PRO A 355 -12.35 -8.69 -6.00
N LEU A 356 -13.58 -8.20 -6.19
CA LEU A 356 -13.87 -7.00 -6.96
C LEU A 356 -14.03 -5.77 -6.07
N ALA A 357 -13.37 -4.68 -6.44
CA ALA A 357 -13.55 -3.36 -5.87
C ALA A 357 -13.91 -2.35 -6.95
N TYR A 358 -14.77 -1.40 -6.58
CA TYR A 358 -15.31 -0.39 -7.50
C TYR A 358 -15.18 1.00 -6.91
N ALA A 359 -14.86 1.97 -7.78
CA ALA A 359 -15.01 3.39 -7.49
C ALA A 359 -15.60 4.10 -8.70
N ALA A 360 -16.22 5.26 -8.49
CA ALA A 360 -16.82 6.03 -9.57
C ALA A 360 -16.04 7.31 -9.85
N ILE A 361 -15.70 7.53 -11.11
CA ILE A 361 -15.26 8.81 -11.64
C ILE A 361 -16.49 9.55 -12.16
N TYR A 362 -16.67 10.79 -11.74
CA TYR A 362 -17.64 11.72 -12.28
C TYR A 362 -16.90 12.83 -13.02
N TYR A 363 -17.28 13.07 -14.26
CA TYR A 363 -16.83 14.24 -14.98
C TYR A 363 -17.59 15.49 -14.52
N ASP A 364 -17.22 16.64 -15.05
CA ASP A 364 -17.92 17.91 -14.82
C ASP A 364 -19.44 17.75 -15.01
N ASP A 365 -20.20 18.29 -14.06
CA ASP A 365 -21.67 18.32 -14.03
C ASP A 365 -22.40 16.96 -14.04
N ALA A 366 -21.68 15.84 -13.89
CA ALA A 366 -22.31 14.52 -13.83
C ALA A 366 -23.20 14.34 -12.58
N ASP A 367 -24.29 13.58 -12.70
CA ASP A 367 -25.14 13.22 -11.56
C ASP A 367 -24.45 12.18 -10.66
N GLU A 368 -23.85 12.68 -9.57
CA GLU A 368 -23.09 11.90 -8.58
C GLU A 368 -23.93 10.87 -7.78
N SER A 369 -25.26 10.85 -8.00
CA SER A 369 -26.19 9.86 -7.45
C SER A 369 -26.38 8.63 -8.36
N GLN A 370 -26.00 8.73 -9.64
CA GLN A 370 -26.24 7.70 -10.65
C GLN A 370 -25.01 6.85 -10.94
N ALA A 371 -25.20 5.53 -10.93
CA ALA A 371 -24.15 4.56 -11.18
C ALA A 371 -23.54 4.79 -12.59
N PRO A 372 -22.20 4.80 -12.72
CA PRO A 372 -21.57 4.78 -14.03
C PRO A 372 -22.12 3.64 -14.90
N ARG A 373 -22.30 3.93 -16.20
CA ARG A 373 -22.79 2.96 -17.19
C ARG A 373 -21.69 2.45 -18.12
N SER A 374 -20.44 2.78 -17.80
CA SER A 374 -19.27 2.36 -18.56
C SER A 374 -19.08 0.84 -18.51
N GLN A 375 -18.41 0.31 -19.54
CA GLN A 375 -18.13 -1.12 -19.65
C GLN A 375 -16.67 -1.42 -19.35
N ALA A 376 -16.44 -2.54 -18.66
CA ALA A 376 -15.10 -3.02 -18.36
C ALA A 376 -14.29 -3.27 -19.63
N TRP A 377 -12.99 -3.00 -19.57
CA TRP A 377 -12.06 -3.53 -20.55
C TRP A 377 -12.12 -5.06 -20.57
N HIS A 378 -12.01 -5.66 -21.76
CA HIS A 378 -11.82 -7.10 -21.87
C HIS A 378 -10.37 -7.47 -21.56
N ALA A 379 -10.06 -7.57 -20.27
CA ALA A 379 -8.72 -7.88 -19.75
C ALA A 379 -8.78 -9.04 -18.75
N PRO A 380 -8.96 -10.29 -19.23
CA PRO A 380 -9.00 -11.45 -18.36
C PRO A 380 -7.72 -11.56 -17.53
N ASP A 381 -7.81 -12.25 -16.39
CA ASP A 381 -6.63 -12.56 -15.59
C ASP A 381 -5.64 -13.37 -16.45
N PRO A 382 -4.37 -12.96 -16.57
CA PRO A 382 -3.38 -13.68 -17.37
C PRO A 382 -3.04 -15.05 -16.79
N GLY A 383 -3.46 -15.34 -15.56
CA GLY A 383 -3.14 -16.54 -14.80
C GLY A 383 -1.70 -16.56 -14.29
N THR A 384 -1.03 -15.40 -14.30
CA THR A 384 0.34 -15.21 -13.85
C THR A 384 0.38 -14.11 -12.80
N CYS A 385 1.21 -14.29 -11.76
CA CYS A 385 1.45 -13.28 -10.73
C CYS A 385 2.54 -12.27 -11.11
N ALA A 386 2.80 -12.14 -12.42
CA ALA A 386 3.83 -11.28 -12.96
C ALA A 386 3.33 -9.84 -13.09
N ASN A 387 4.23 -8.91 -12.79
CA ASN A 387 4.08 -7.51 -13.15
C ASN A 387 4.35 -7.31 -14.66
N ASP A 388 4.23 -6.05 -15.09
CA ASP A 388 4.61 -5.64 -16.43
C ASP A 388 6.04 -6.06 -16.79
N ASP A 389 6.25 -6.35 -18.07
CA ASP A 389 7.55 -6.78 -18.59
C ASP A 389 8.63 -5.72 -18.29
N LEU A 390 9.77 -6.16 -17.76
CA LEU A 390 10.92 -5.29 -17.46
C LEU A 390 11.43 -4.49 -18.66
N ARG A 391 11.12 -4.93 -19.89
CA ARG A 391 11.43 -4.20 -21.14
C ARG A 391 10.59 -2.93 -21.31
N LEU A 392 9.44 -2.82 -20.63
CA LEU A 392 8.56 -1.65 -20.62
C LEU A 392 8.92 -0.69 -19.48
N THR A 393 9.25 -1.22 -18.31
CA THR A 393 9.47 -0.43 -17.08
C THR A 393 10.90 0.13 -16.96
N LYS A 394 11.38 0.80 -18.01
CA LYS A 394 12.74 1.34 -18.08
C LYS A 394 12.89 2.59 -17.22
N PRO A 395 13.79 2.64 -16.22
CA PRO A 395 14.04 3.85 -15.45
C PRO A 395 14.49 5.02 -16.34
N TYR A 396 13.92 6.20 -16.11
CA TYR A 396 14.26 7.42 -16.83
C TYR A 396 15.67 7.90 -16.45
N MET A 397 15.96 7.96 -15.14
CA MET A 397 17.32 8.08 -14.62
C MET A 397 18.02 6.73 -14.79
N LYS A 398 19.00 6.69 -15.69
CA LYS A 398 19.69 5.45 -16.07
C LYS A 398 20.93 5.25 -15.23
N ARG A 399 20.98 4.12 -14.51
CA ARG A 399 22.17 3.65 -13.81
C ARG A 399 22.53 2.25 -14.25
N ARG A 400 23.82 2.03 -14.54
CA ARG A 400 24.33 0.68 -14.77
C ARG A 400 24.51 0.00 -13.42
N PRO A 401 23.94 -1.21 -13.20
CA PRO A 401 24.23 -1.98 -12.00
C PRO A 401 25.73 -2.30 -11.95
N MET A 402 26.29 -2.26 -10.74
CA MET A 402 27.67 -2.69 -10.51
C MET A 402 27.77 -4.22 -10.63
N GLU A 403 28.94 -4.72 -11.02
CA GLU A 403 29.22 -6.14 -10.83
C GLU A 403 29.24 -6.44 -9.33
N PRO A 404 28.63 -7.56 -8.88
CA PRO A 404 28.53 -7.86 -7.46
C PRO A 404 29.87 -8.30 -6.88
N ASP A 405 30.21 -7.77 -5.71
CA ASP A 405 31.34 -8.25 -4.89
C ASP A 405 30.95 -9.55 -4.15
N LEU A 406 29.65 -9.69 -3.88
CA LEU A 406 29.09 -10.78 -3.10
C LEU A 406 27.76 -11.22 -3.72
N THR A 407 27.56 -12.53 -3.84
CA THR A 407 26.29 -13.11 -4.28
C THR A 407 25.75 -14.06 -3.22
N TYR A 408 24.47 -13.90 -2.88
CA TYR A 408 23.71 -14.85 -2.08
C TYR A 408 22.63 -15.49 -2.93
N ASP A 409 22.57 -16.82 -2.92
CA ASP A 409 21.43 -17.56 -3.42
C ASP A 409 20.55 -17.90 -2.23
N MET A 410 19.29 -17.46 -2.24
CA MET A 410 18.35 -17.64 -1.13
C MET A 410 17.08 -18.35 -1.62
N GLU A 411 16.87 -19.56 -1.12
CA GLU A 411 15.68 -20.35 -1.42
C GLU A 411 14.49 -19.90 -0.57
N VAL A 412 13.37 -19.58 -1.19
CA VAL A 412 12.07 -19.42 -0.55
C VAL A 412 11.36 -20.76 -0.58
N LYS A 413 10.97 -21.25 0.59
CA LYS A 413 10.33 -22.55 0.72
C LYS A 413 9.18 -22.56 1.70
N LEU A 414 8.05 -23.08 1.23
CA LEU A 414 6.92 -23.46 2.08
C LEU A 414 7.19 -24.86 2.64
N PHE A 415 7.13 -25.00 3.96
CA PHE A 415 7.35 -26.29 4.62
C PHE A 415 6.42 -26.46 5.81
N ARG A 416 6.32 -27.70 6.29
CA ARG A 416 5.54 -28.05 7.47
C ARG A 416 6.47 -28.47 8.60
N ASN A 417 6.39 -27.80 9.75
CA ASN A 417 7.24 -28.10 10.89
C ASN A 417 6.76 -29.34 11.67
N ALA A 418 7.51 -29.75 12.70
CA ALA A 418 7.21 -30.93 13.52
C ALA A 418 5.86 -30.84 14.27
N SER A 419 5.39 -29.63 14.58
CA SER A 419 4.07 -29.39 15.18
C SER A 419 2.93 -29.39 14.15
N GLY A 420 3.24 -29.62 12.88
CA GLY A 420 2.26 -29.66 11.81
C GLY A 420 1.79 -28.29 11.33
N ILE A 421 2.51 -27.21 11.64
CA ILE A 421 2.24 -25.84 11.20
C ILE A 421 2.96 -25.60 9.87
N THR A 422 2.26 -24.99 8.92
CA THR A 422 2.83 -24.57 7.63
C THR A 422 3.52 -23.21 7.79
N LEU A 423 4.79 -23.12 7.40
CA LEU A 423 5.63 -21.94 7.56
C LEU A 423 6.41 -21.66 6.27
N TRP A 424 6.80 -20.41 6.10
CA TRP A 424 7.77 -19.99 5.10
C TRP A 424 9.17 -19.96 5.70
N SER A 425 10.16 -20.37 4.90
CA SER A 425 11.58 -20.16 5.18
C SER A 425 12.23 -19.39 4.04
N LEU A 426 13.22 -18.57 4.39
CA LEU A 426 14.15 -17.94 3.45
C LEU A 426 15.55 -18.44 3.78
N ASP A 427 16.18 -19.14 2.83
CA ASP A 427 17.47 -19.81 3.00
C ASP A 427 17.49 -20.75 4.23
N GLY A 428 16.43 -21.57 4.32
CA GLY A 428 16.28 -22.59 5.38
C GLY A 428 15.97 -22.04 6.78
N VAL A 429 15.65 -20.76 6.92
CA VAL A 429 15.30 -20.12 8.20
C VAL A 429 13.87 -19.57 8.16
N ASP A 430 13.01 -20.01 9.09
CA ASP A 430 11.76 -19.32 9.43
C ASP A 430 12.06 -18.20 10.45
N TYR A 431 11.98 -16.94 10.02
CA TYR A 431 12.45 -15.80 10.81
C TYR A 431 11.69 -15.64 12.15
N ARG A 432 12.43 -15.40 13.24
CA ARG A 432 11.92 -15.13 14.59
C ARG A 432 12.71 -14.02 15.29
N GLY A 433 12.38 -12.77 15.02
CA GLY A 433 13.00 -11.63 15.69
C GLY A 433 12.67 -11.52 17.19
N ASN A 434 13.60 -10.95 17.97
CA ASN A 434 13.36 -10.59 19.36
C ASN A 434 13.11 -9.09 19.51
N TYR A 435 11.88 -8.69 19.80
CA TYR A 435 11.50 -7.28 19.96
C TYR A 435 12.21 -6.55 21.10
N ASN A 436 12.76 -7.26 22.09
CA ASN A 436 13.52 -6.67 23.20
C ASN A 436 15.02 -6.59 22.92
N SER A 437 15.49 -7.12 21.79
CA SER A 437 16.91 -7.10 21.42
C SER A 437 17.08 -6.88 19.92
N PRO A 438 16.74 -5.68 19.41
CA PRO A 438 16.89 -5.37 17.99
C PRO A 438 18.33 -5.53 17.53
N THR A 439 18.53 -6.06 16.33
CA THR A 439 19.89 -6.31 15.79
C THR A 439 20.72 -5.04 15.67
N LEU A 440 20.10 -3.89 15.36
CA LEU A 440 20.78 -2.60 15.29
C LEU A 440 21.27 -2.15 16.68
N LEU A 441 20.44 -2.31 17.72
CA LEU A 441 20.84 -2.01 19.10
C LEU A 441 22.01 -2.88 19.53
N LEU A 442 21.94 -4.19 19.30
CA LEU A 442 23.02 -5.11 19.64
C LEU A 442 24.32 -4.74 18.92
N SER A 443 24.24 -4.42 17.63
CA SER A 443 25.38 -3.99 16.82
C SER A 443 25.99 -2.69 17.34
N ALA A 444 25.16 -1.71 17.70
CA ALA A 444 25.61 -0.44 18.28
C ALA A 444 26.31 -0.62 19.64
N LEU A 445 25.95 -1.66 20.39
CA LEU A 445 26.60 -2.05 21.64
C LEU A 445 27.86 -2.93 21.43
N GLY A 446 28.27 -3.17 20.18
CA GLY A 446 29.41 -4.02 19.83
C GLY A 446 29.13 -5.52 19.91
N ASN A 447 27.87 -5.94 20.04
CA ASN A 447 27.47 -7.34 20.00
C ASN A 447 27.00 -7.74 18.59
N HIS A 448 27.84 -8.49 17.88
CA HIS A 448 27.56 -9.00 16.54
C HIS A 448 27.21 -10.50 16.53
N THR A 449 26.86 -11.07 17.69
CA THR A 449 26.41 -12.46 17.79
C THR A 449 24.89 -12.49 17.72
N PHE A 450 24.37 -13.04 16.63
CA PHE A 450 22.93 -13.11 16.36
C PHE A 450 22.44 -14.55 16.39
N ALA A 451 21.21 -14.74 16.86
CA ALA A 451 20.56 -16.05 16.81
C ALA A 451 20.31 -16.45 15.35
N LYS A 452 20.39 -17.75 15.04
CA LYS A 452 20.26 -18.25 13.65
C LYS A 452 18.91 -17.86 13.05
N GLU A 453 17.86 -17.92 13.85
CA GLU A 453 16.49 -17.58 13.53
C GLU A 453 16.27 -16.09 13.18
N TRP A 454 17.26 -15.22 13.42
CA TRP A 454 17.20 -13.82 12.99
C TRP A 454 17.65 -13.62 11.55
N ASN A 455 18.13 -14.69 10.90
CA ASN A 455 18.53 -14.77 9.50
C ASN A 455 19.46 -13.63 9.03
N VAL A 456 20.36 -13.16 9.91
CA VAL A 456 21.30 -12.08 9.59
C VAL A 456 22.30 -12.56 8.56
N LYS A 457 22.43 -11.81 7.46
CA LYS A 457 23.46 -12.00 6.42
C LYS A 457 24.48 -10.89 6.51
N ASN A 458 25.70 -11.22 6.92
CA ASN A 458 26.78 -10.24 7.02
C ASN A 458 27.45 -10.04 5.66
N THR A 459 27.34 -8.83 5.12
CA THR A 459 27.90 -8.44 3.81
C THR A 459 29.36 -7.99 3.88
N GLY A 460 29.93 -7.86 5.07
CA GLY A 460 31.30 -7.36 5.28
C GLY A 460 31.49 -5.98 4.62
N GLU A 461 32.54 -5.85 3.81
CA GLU A 461 32.87 -4.63 3.08
C GLU A 461 32.33 -4.62 1.63
N ALA A 462 31.44 -5.56 1.27
CA ALA A 462 30.87 -5.62 -0.07
C ALA A 462 30.13 -4.32 -0.41
N ARG A 463 30.45 -3.72 -1.56
CA ARG A 463 29.84 -2.49 -2.07
C ARG A 463 28.67 -2.79 -2.99
N SER A 464 28.65 -3.98 -3.58
CA SER A 464 27.54 -4.50 -4.37
C SER A 464 27.22 -5.93 -3.97
N VAL A 465 25.96 -6.17 -3.60
CA VAL A 465 25.44 -7.48 -3.25
C VAL A 465 24.38 -7.87 -4.26
N ARG A 466 24.52 -9.06 -4.86
CA ARG A 466 23.47 -9.71 -5.64
C ARG A 466 22.76 -10.72 -4.76
N VAL A 467 21.44 -10.64 -4.70
CA VAL A 467 20.61 -11.68 -4.06
C VAL A 467 19.80 -12.35 -5.15
N VAL A 468 20.01 -13.66 -5.33
CA VAL A 468 19.22 -14.50 -6.23
C VAL A 468 18.17 -15.20 -5.38
N VAL A 469 16.91 -14.76 -5.51
CA VAL A 469 15.79 -15.39 -4.81
C VAL A 469 15.25 -16.52 -5.67
N ILE A 470 15.28 -17.74 -5.16
CA ILE A 470 14.81 -18.94 -5.85
C ILE A 470 13.51 -19.37 -5.18
N ASN A 471 12.41 -19.38 -5.91
CA ASN A 471 11.11 -19.79 -5.37
C ASN A 471 10.47 -20.85 -6.27
N ASP A 472 10.55 -22.10 -5.82
CA ASP A 472 9.95 -23.25 -6.51
C ASP A 472 8.55 -23.59 -5.97
N THR A 473 7.98 -22.73 -5.12
CA THR A 473 6.63 -22.95 -4.61
C THR A 473 5.57 -22.69 -5.69
N PRO A 474 4.51 -23.52 -5.77
CA PRO A 474 3.44 -23.31 -6.73
C PRO A 474 2.65 -22.04 -6.40
N VAL A 475 2.11 -21.39 -7.44
CA VAL A 475 1.08 -20.35 -7.31
C VAL A 475 -0.17 -20.90 -6.60
N ALA A 476 -0.96 -19.99 -6.03
CA ALA A 476 -2.04 -20.25 -5.05
C ALA A 476 -3.15 -21.20 -5.54
#